data_AF-X0VV67-F1
#
_entry.id   AF-X0VV67-F1
#
_cell.length_a   1.000
_cell.length_b   1.000
_cell.length_c   1.000
_cell.angle_alpha   90.00
_cell.angle_beta   90.00
_cell.angle_gamma   90.00
#
_symmetry.space_group_name_H-M   'P 1'
#
loop_
_entity.id
_entity.type
_entity.pdbx_description
1 polymer ?
#
loop_
_entity_poly.entity_id
_entity_poly.type
_entity_poly.pdbx_seq_one_letter_code
_entity_poly.pdbx_strand_id
1 'polypeptide(L)'
;PEEVLESFVKRIPFAYPLYDLTYRENLEPVLGFARSLENLETGGRQGLFRYNNMDQSIKMGIRLAARMLGQTEVDHEAVATEQRYFG
;
A
#
# COMPACT_ATOMS: atom_id res chain seq x y z
N PRO A 1 -33.79 23.70 14.20
CA PRO A 1 -32.86 22.54 14.33
C PRO A 1 -33.37 21.39 13.45
N GLU A 2 -32.51 20.87 12.57
CA GLU A 2 -32.84 19.67 11.79
C GLU A 2 -32.79 18.42 12.69
N GLU A 3 -33.72 17.49 12.48
CA GLU A 3 -33.84 16.24 13.23
C GLU A 3 -32.82 15.22 12.69
N VAL A 4 -31.84 14.85 13.52
CA VAL A 4 -30.79 13.88 13.16
C VAL A 4 -31.21 12.48 13.62
N LEU A 5 -31.39 11.55 12.68
CA LEU A 5 -31.79 10.16 12.96
C LEU A 5 -30.63 9.30 13.49
N GLU A 6 -29.40 9.51 13.00
CA GLU A 6 -28.21 8.74 13.43
C GLU A 6 -26.91 9.51 13.17
N SER A 7 -25.88 9.25 13.96
CA SER A 7 -24.51 9.69 13.71
C SER A 7 -23.49 8.62 14.11
N PHE A 8 -22.38 8.53 13.35
CA PHE A 8 -21.31 7.58 13.62
C PHE A 8 -19.94 8.25 13.46
N VAL A 9 -19.07 8.06 14.46
CA VAL A 9 -17.70 8.60 14.46
C VAL A 9 -16.73 7.48 14.81
N LYS A 10 -15.69 7.32 13.99
CA LYS A 10 -14.61 6.37 14.25
C LYS A 10 -13.26 7.03 14.07
N ARG A 11 -12.38 6.84 15.06
CA ARG A 11 -10.95 7.14 14.92
C ARG A 11 -10.26 5.93 14.31
N ILE A 12 -9.60 6.12 13.17
CA ILE A 12 -8.84 5.06 12.49
C ILE A 12 -7.36 5.38 12.62
N PRO A 13 -6.60 4.66 13.46
CA PRO A 13 -5.16 4.81 13.50
C PRO A 13 -4.55 4.36 12.16
N PHE A 14 -3.47 5.03 11.75
CA PHE A 14 -2.75 4.70 10.51
C PHE A 14 -3.63 4.69 9.25
N ALA A 15 -4.63 5.56 9.19
CA ALA A 15 -5.46 5.69 7.99
C ALA A 15 -4.64 6.14 6.77
N TYR A 16 -3.57 6.90 6.98
CA TYR A 16 -2.73 7.46 5.93
C TYR A 16 -1.25 7.18 6.19
N PRO A 17 -0.50 6.68 5.19
CA PRO A 17 0.96 6.75 5.24
C PRO A 17 1.35 8.22 5.11
N LEU A 18 1.99 8.75 6.14
CA LEU A 18 2.49 10.11 6.17
C LEU A 18 3.94 10.09 5.71
N TYR A 19 4.24 10.81 4.64
CA TYR A 19 5.62 10.98 4.16
C TYR A 19 6.20 12.24 4.80
N ASP A 20 6.97 12.05 5.87
CA ASP A 20 7.84 13.10 6.36
C ASP A 20 9.10 13.23 5.48
N LEU A 21 10.01 14.13 5.84
CA LEU A 21 11.21 14.37 5.02
C LEU A 21 12.18 13.18 4.99
N THR A 22 12.12 12.30 5.99
CA THR A 22 13.06 11.18 6.15
C THR A 22 12.40 9.81 5.93
N TYR A 23 11.16 9.80 5.44
CA TYR A 23 10.35 8.58 5.38
C TYR A 23 11.03 7.47 4.58
N ARG A 24 11.76 7.82 3.51
CA ARG A 24 12.45 6.84 2.66
C ARG A 24 13.60 6.19 3.40
N GLU A 25 14.41 6.99 4.09
CA GLU A 25 15.53 6.49 4.88
C GLU A 25 15.06 5.57 6.02
N ASN A 26 13.89 5.86 6.58
CA ASN A 26 13.28 5.05 7.65
C ASN A 26 12.58 3.79 7.10
N LEU A 27 11.96 3.88 5.92
CA LEU A 27 11.21 2.79 5.31
C LEU A 27 12.13 1.72 4.71
N GLU A 28 13.23 2.13 4.08
CA GLU A 28 14.09 1.21 3.33
C GLU A 28 14.71 0.10 4.20
N PRO A 29 15.22 0.34 5.43
CA PRO A 29 15.69 -0.73 6.30
C PRO A 29 14.60 -1.75 6.66
N VAL A 30 13.36 -1.29 6.84
CA VAL A 30 12.21 -2.15 7.18
C VAL A 30 11.82 -3.02 5.98
N LEU A 31 11.68 -2.41 4.80
CA LEU A 31 11.37 -3.14 3.57
C LEU A 31 12.53 -4.06 3.16
N GLY A 32 13.78 -3.62 3.35
CA GLY A 32 14.97 -4.42 3.10
C GLY A 32 15.00 -5.68 3.96
N PHE A 33 14.71 -5.55 5.25
CA PHE A 33 14.55 -6.71 6.13
C PHE A 33 13.38 -7.61 5.69
N ALA A 34 12.22 -7.05 5.37
CA ALA A 34 11.08 -7.85 4.91
C ALA A 34 11.40 -8.65 3.63
N ARG A 35 12.10 -8.03 2.67
CA ARG A 35 12.54 -8.66 1.42
C ARG A 35 13.60 -9.74 1.63
N SER A 36 14.35 -9.72 2.73
CA SER A 36 15.36 -10.74 3.03
C SER A 36 14.75 -12.01 3.64
N LEU A 37 13.47 -12.00 4.00
CA LEU A 37 12.78 -13.17 4.55
C LEU A 37 12.26 -14.05 3.42
N GLU A 38 12.61 -15.33 3.46
CA GLU A 38 12.05 -16.31 2.53
C GLU A 38 10.53 -16.43 2.73
N ASN A 39 9.79 -16.57 1.62
CA ASN A 39 8.34 -16.80 1.63
C ASN A 39 7.52 -15.66 2.29
N LEU A 40 8.07 -14.43 2.32
CA LEU A 40 7.36 -13.22 2.71
C LEU A 40 7.37 -12.21 1.57
N GLU A 41 6.20 -11.67 1.26
CA GLU A 41 6.04 -10.61 0.27
C GLU A 41 5.13 -9.52 0.86
N THR A 42 5.53 -8.26 0.70
CA THR A 42 4.75 -7.11 1.19
C THR A 42 3.91 -6.49 0.07
N GLY A 43 2.81 -5.84 0.45
CA GLY A 43 1.87 -5.27 -0.52
C GLY A 43 0.87 -4.30 0.08
N GLY A 44 0.14 -3.60 -0.78
CA GLY A 44 -0.94 -2.69 -0.37
C GLY A 44 -0.45 -1.42 0.34
N ARG A 45 -1.39 -0.71 0.97
CA ARG A 45 -1.18 0.62 1.57
C ARG A 45 -0.11 0.62 2.66
N GLN A 46 -0.25 -0.29 3.64
CA GLN A 46 0.65 -0.32 4.79
C GLN A 46 1.87 -1.20 4.54
N GLY A 47 1.73 -2.30 3.79
CA GLY A 47 2.85 -3.21 3.54
C GLY A 47 3.97 -2.58 2.69
N LEU A 48 3.62 -1.67 1.77
CA LEU A 48 4.60 -0.88 1.01
C LEU A 48 4.72 0.56 1.51
N PHE A 49 3.96 0.93 2.55
CA PHE A 49 3.81 2.30 3.04
C PHE A 49 3.52 3.30 1.90
N ARG A 50 2.52 2.98 1.07
CA ARG A 50 2.14 3.74 -0.12
C ARG A 50 0.76 4.35 -0.01
N TYR A 51 0.65 5.64 -0.32
CA TYR A 51 -0.63 6.30 -0.55
C TYR A 51 -1.29 5.69 -1.78
N ASN A 52 -2.23 4.77 -1.57
CA ASN A 52 -2.94 4.08 -2.62
C ASN A 52 -4.43 3.93 -2.30
N ASN A 53 -5.20 3.67 -3.35
CA ASN A 53 -6.63 3.41 -3.28
C ASN A 53 -6.93 1.89 -3.22
N MET A 54 -8.20 1.56 -3.00
CA MET A 54 -8.66 0.18 -2.84
C MET A 54 -8.41 -0.66 -4.10
N ASP A 55 -8.72 -0.13 -5.28
CA ASP A 55 -8.49 -0.78 -6.57
C ASP A 55 -7.02 -1.13 -6.78
N GLN A 56 -6.12 -0.23 -6.38
CA GLN A 56 -4.68 -0.41 -6.47
C GLN A 56 -4.22 -1.51 -5.50
N SER A 57 -4.71 -1.49 -4.25
CA SER A 57 -4.40 -2.53 -3.27
C SER A 57 -4.88 -3.92 -3.73
N ILE A 58 -6.09 -4.01 -4.30
CA ILE A 58 -6.62 -5.26 -4.85
C ILE A 58 -5.75 -5.74 -6.04
N LYS A 59 -5.40 -4.83 -6.95
CA LYS A 59 -4.55 -5.15 -8.11
C LYS A 59 -3.15 -5.62 -7.68
N MET A 60 -2.56 -5.03 -6.64
CA MET A 60 -1.32 -5.53 -6.04
C MET A 60 -1.48 -6.97 -5.56
N GLY A 61 -2.55 -7.28 -4.83
CA GLY A 61 -2.81 -8.64 -4.34
C GLY A 61 -2.96 -9.67 -5.45
N ILE A 62 -3.68 -9.33 -6.53
CA ILE A 62 -3.82 -10.21 -7.71
C ILE A 62 -2.46 -10.48 -8.36
N ARG A 63 -1.65 -9.43 -8.56
CA ARG A 63 -0.31 -9.55 -9.14
C ARG A 63 0.63 -10.38 -8.25
N LEU A 64 0.53 -10.19 -6.94
CA LEU A 64 1.34 -10.94 -5.99
C LEU A 64 0.99 -12.43 -6.03
N ALA A 65 -0.30 -12.77 -6.08
CA ALA A 65 -0.74 -14.16 -6.24
C ALA A 65 -0.24 -14.78 -7.56
N ALA A 66 -0.28 -14.03 -8.66
CA ALA A 66 0.24 -14.49 -9.95
C ALA A 66 1.76 -14.78 -9.89
N ARG A 67 2.52 -13.91 -9.24
CA ARG A 67 3.96 -14.10 -9.01
C ARG A 67 4.23 -15.36 -8.18
N MET A 68 3.47 -15.58 -7.10
CA MET A 68 3.57 -16.81 -6.28
C MET A 68 3.25 -18.08 -7.07
N LEU A 69 2.43 -17.99 -8.11
CA LEU A 69 2.11 -19.10 -9.03
C LEU A 69 3.13 -19.27 -10.17
N GLY A 70 4.25 -18.54 -10.15
CA GLY A 70 5.35 -18.69 -11.11
C GLY A 70 5.36 -17.68 -12.26
N GLN A 71 4.48 -16.67 -12.27
CA GLN A 71 4.54 -15.57 -13.24
C GLN A 71 5.54 -14.50 -12.77
N THR A 72 6.84 -14.81 -12.84
CA THR A 72 7.91 -14.00 -12.26
C THR A 72 8.08 -12.61 -12.86
N GLU A 73 7.60 -12.40 -14.09
CA GLU A 73 7.62 -11.10 -14.78
C GLU A 73 6.59 -10.10 -14.21
N VAL A 74 5.68 -10.56 -13.35
CA VAL A 74 4.63 -9.70 -12.78
C VAL A 74 5.16 -8.99 -11.53
N ASP A 75 5.31 -7.68 -11.63
CA ASP A 75 5.64 -6.81 -10.49
C ASP A 75 4.36 -6.22 -9.85
N HIS A 76 4.05 -6.66 -8.62
CA HIS A 76 2.97 -6.11 -7.82
C HIS A 76 3.30 -4.73 -7.26
N GLU A 77 4.57 -4.42 -6.97
CA GLU A 77 5.00 -3.10 -6.50
C GLU A 77 4.87 -2.04 -7.60
N ALA A 78 4.95 -2.41 -8.89
CA ALA A 78 4.72 -1.49 -10.02
C ALA A 78 3.27 -0.97 -10.14
N VAL A 79 2.32 -1.45 -9.35
CA VAL A 79 0.95 -0.91 -9.40
C VAL A 79 0.94 0.54 -8.92
N ALA A 80 0.37 1.45 -9.72
CA ALA A 80 0.17 2.86 -9.37
C ALA A 80 1.47 3.64 -9.06
N THR A 81 2.59 3.22 -9.65
CA THR A 81 3.87 3.98 -9.61
C THR A 81 3.99 4.97 -10.78
N GLU A 82 3.11 4.87 -11.77
CA GLU A 82 3.06 5.79 -12.91
C GLU A 82 2.74 7.22 -12.45
N GLN A 83 3.66 8.16 -12.69
CA GLN A 83 3.38 9.58 -12.57
C GLN A 83 2.56 10.04 -13.79
N ARG A 84 1.23 9.95 -13.69
CA ARG A 84 0.39 10.87 -14.45
C ARG A 84 0.45 12.21 -13.75
N TYR A 85 1.35 13.08 -14.21
CA TYR A 85 1.22 14.50 -13.94
C TYR A 85 -0.16 14.93 -14.44
N PHE A 86 -0.98 15.50 -13.56
CA PHE A 86 -2.08 16.34 -14.01
C PHE A 86 -1.45 17.64 -14.52
N GLY A 87 -1.22 17.71 -15.82
CA GLY A 87 -0.59 18.83 -16.52
C GLY A 87 -0.30 18.48 -17.97
#